data_AF-A0AAN5D4G1-F1
#
_entry.id   AF-A0AAN5D4G1-F1
#
_cell.length_a   1.000
_cell.length_b   1.000
_cell.length_c   1.000
_cell.angle_alpha   90.00
_cell.angle_beta   90.00
_cell.angle_gamma   90.00
#
_symmetry.space_group_name_H-M   'P 1'
#
loop_
_entity.id
_entity.type
_entity.pdbx_description
1 polymer ?
#
loop_
_entity_poly.entity_id
_entity_poly.type
_entity_poly.pdbx_seq_one_letter_code
_entity_poly.pdbx_strand_id
1 'polypeptide(L)'
;IRSLQDFHVMLKITYYPDYEIEDEMCLLEALLELGDLYDIKDVIDRVEKTLIKTSKFCAAEKLLFADKHETFRFIKLHTTALGMINTNTWKSIDSKK
;
A
#
# COMPACT_ATOMS: atom_id res chain seq x y z
N ILE A 1 -2.37 17.11 7.89
CA ILE A 1 -0.88 17.09 7.80
C ILE A 1 -0.35 16.60 9.13
N ARG A 2 -0.02 15.30 9.23
CA ARG A 2 0.42 14.67 10.49
C ARG A 2 1.85 15.08 10.90
N SER A 3 2.72 15.44 9.95
CA SER A 3 4.01 16.09 10.24
C SER A 3 4.63 16.78 9.00
N LEU A 4 5.60 17.69 9.22
CA LEU A 4 6.43 18.26 8.14
C LEU A 4 7.24 17.17 7.40
N GLN A 5 7.56 16.08 8.10
CA GLN A 5 8.33 14.97 7.56
C GLN A 5 7.54 14.22 6.48
N ASP A 6 6.26 13.93 6.71
CA ASP A 6 5.40 13.25 5.73
C ASP A 6 5.26 14.07 4.44
N PHE A 7 5.13 15.40 4.59
CA PHE A 7 5.09 16.32 3.45
C PHE A 7 6.40 16.32 2.66
N HIS A 8 7.54 16.30 3.35
CA HIS A 8 8.83 16.17 2.69
C HIS A 8 8.96 14.83 1.95
N VAL A 9 8.45 13.72 2.52
CA VAL A 9 8.43 12.43 1.83
C VAL A 9 7.56 12.48 0.57
N MET A 10 6.38 13.11 0.63
CA MET A 10 5.52 13.33 -0.54
C MET A 10 6.25 14.12 -1.65
N LEU A 11 6.97 15.18 -1.28
CA LEU A 11 7.80 15.92 -2.24
C LEU A 11 8.90 15.04 -2.83
N LYS A 12 9.55 14.20 -2.02
CA LYS A 12 10.60 13.31 -2.52
C LYS A 12 10.06 12.31 -3.53
N ILE A 13 8.90 11.71 -3.24
CA ILE A 13 8.20 10.83 -4.16
C ILE A 13 7.93 11.53 -5.50
N THR A 14 7.46 12.78 -5.44
CA THR A 14 7.05 13.56 -6.61
C THR A 14 8.23 13.94 -7.50
N TYR A 15 9.38 14.32 -6.91
CA TYR A 15 10.52 14.87 -7.66
C TYR A 15 11.68 13.88 -7.85
N TYR A 16 11.74 12.79 -7.09
CA TYR A 16 12.79 11.77 -7.19
C TYR A 16 12.17 10.41 -7.57
N PRO A 17 12.19 10.04 -8.86
CA PRO A 17 11.55 8.83 -9.36
C PRO A 17 12.02 7.53 -8.70
N ASP A 18 13.26 7.51 -8.20
CA ASP A 18 13.86 6.32 -7.58
C ASP A 18 13.73 6.29 -6.05
N TYR A 19 13.03 7.25 -5.45
CA TYR A 19 12.82 7.28 -4.02
C TYR A 19 11.93 6.11 -3.58
N GLU A 20 12.47 5.24 -2.72
CA GLU A 20 11.73 4.16 -2.09
C GLU A 20 11.02 4.66 -0.82
N ILE A 21 9.72 4.34 -0.72
CA ILE A 21 8.90 4.68 0.44
C ILE A 21 9.13 3.64 1.53
N GLU A 22 9.33 4.10 2.76
CA GLU A 22 9.34 3.22 3.92
C GLU A 22 7.95 2.58 4.09
N ASP A 23 7.93 1.27 4.27
CA ASP A 23 6.72 0.46 4.39
C ASP A 23 6.15 0.49 5.82
N GLU A 24 5.99 1.69 6.37
CA GLU A 24 5.34 1.96 7.65
C GLU A 24 3.88 2.35 7.45
N MET A 25 2.96 1.67 8.13
CA MET A 25 1.52 1.86 7.90
C MET A 25 1.07 3.32 8.11
N CYS A 26 1.57 3.96 9.18
CA CYS A 26 1.25 5.35 9.49
C CYS A 26 1.72 6.34 8.41
N LEU A 27 2.90 6.11 7.83
CA LEU A 27 3.44 6.92 6.73
C LEU A 27 2.60 6.70 5.45
N LEU A 28 2.28 5.46 5.13
CA LEU A 28 1.48 5.12 3.95
C LEU A 28 0.08 5.76 4.02
N GLU A 29 -0.57 5.74 5.19
CA GLU A 29 -1.82 6.47 5.42
C GLU A 29 -1.65 7.99 5.21
N ALA A 30 -0.61 8.59 5.80
CA ALA A 30 -0.36 10.02 5.69
C ALA A 30 -0.09 10.44 4.24
N LEU A 31 0.62 9.60 3.46
CA LEU A 31 0.89 9.84 2.06
C LEU A 31 -0.37 9.77 1.20
N LEU A 32 -1.35 8.92 1.53
CA LEU A 32 -2.64 8.94 0.84
C LEU A 32 -3.44 10.20 1.14
N GLU A 33 -3.51 10.60 2.41
CA GLU A 33 -4.18 11.86 2.80
C GLU A 33 -3.55 13.06 2.06
N LEU A 34 -2.23 13.09 1.94
CA LEU A 34 -1.51 14.16 1.24
C LEU A 34 -1.66 14.07 -0.29
N GLY A 35 -1.54 12.87 -0.86
CA GLY A 35 -1.71 12.65 -2.29
C GLY A 35 -3.09 13.04 -2.78
N ASP A 36 -4.13 12.77 -1.98
CA ASP A 36 -5.50 13.20 -2.23
C ASP A 36 -5.67 14.72 -2.11
N LEU A 37 -5.16 15.29 -1.01
CA LEU A 37 -5.28 16.71 -0.72
C LEU A 37 -4.65 17.59 -1.82
N TYR A 38 -3.54 17.14 -2.40
CA TYR A 38 -2.80 17.88 -3.42
C TYR A 38 -3.00 17.33 -4.85
N ASP A 39 -3.89 16.36 -5.04
CA ASP A 39 -4.17 15.69 -6.33
C ASP A 39 -2.90 15.13 -7.02
N ILE A 40 -2.02 14.52 -6.22
CA ILE A 40 -0.76 13.92 -6.69
C ILE A 40 -0.93 12.40 -6.83
N LYS A 41 -1.47 11.99 -7.98
CA LYS A 41 -1.75 10.57 -8.28
C LYS A 41 -0.54 9.64 -8.16
N ASP A 42 0.67 10.11 -8.51
CA ASP A 42 1.89 9.29 -8.41
C ASP A 42 2.16 8.84 -6.98
N VAL A 43 1.83 9.67 -5.98
CA VAL A 43 1.97 9.31 -4.56
C VAL A 43 1.05 8.14 -4.22
N ILE A 44 -0.20 8.18 -4.66
CA ILE A 44 -1.19 7.11 -4.44
C ILE A 44 -0.74 5.81 -5.12
N ASP A 45 -0.30 5.89 -6.38
CA ASP A 45 0.17 4.73 -7.14
C ASP A 45 1.41 4.09 -6.50
N ARG A 46 2.32 4.90 -5.95
CA ARG A 46 3.50 4.39 -5.23
C ARG A 46 3.16 3.77 -3.88
N VAL A 47 2.20 4.32 -3.14
CA VAL A 47 1.71 3.69 -1.92
C VAL A 47 1.14 2.31 -2.22
N GLU A 48 0.32 2.17 -3.28
CA GLU A 48 -0.21 0.87 -3.71
C GLU A 48 0.94 -0.11 -4.04
N LYS A 49 1.94 0.35 -4.79
CA LYS A 49 3.11 -0.46 -5.15
C LYS A 49 3.92 -0.90 -3.93
N THR A 50 4.11 -0.02 -2.94
CA THR A 50 4.82 -0.34 -1.70
C THR A 50 4.06 -1.39 -0.90
N LEU A 51 2.74 -1.25 -0.76
CA LEU A 51 1.88 -2.24 -0.09
C LEU A 51 1.91 -3.61 -0.79
N ILE A 52 1.96 -3.63 -2.11
CA ILE A 52 2.12 -4.88 -2.88
C ILE A 52 3.48 -5.52 -2.60
N LYS A 53 4.58 -4.75 -2.71
CA LYS A 53 5.97 -5.22 -2.64
C LYS A 53 6.37 -5.66 -1.22
N THR A 54 5.91 -4.95 -0.19
CA THR A 54 6.33 -5.23 1.18
C THR A 54 5.83 -6.59 1.67
N SER A 55 6.70 -7.30 2.40
CA SER A 55 6.36 -8.50 3.15
C SER A 55 6.01 -8.21 4.61
N LYS A 56 6.06 -6.94 5.06
CA LYS A 56 5.77 -6.58 6.46
C LYS A 56 4.30 -6.75 6.82
N PHE A 57 3.40 -6.58 5.86
CA PHE A 57 1.96 -6.73 6.06
C PHE A 57 1.47 -8.05 5.47
N CYS A 58 0.62 -8.75 6.21
CA CYS A 58 -0.05 -9.94 5.72
C CYS A 58 -1.17 -9.56 4.72
N ALA A 59 -1.70 -10.56 4.03
CA ALA A 59 -2.75 -10.35 3.03
C ALA A 59 -4.02 -9.72 3.64
N ALA A 60 -4.39 -10.09 4.87
CA ALA A 60 -5.56 -9.53 5.55
C ALA A 60 -5.37 -8.04 5.88
N GLU A 61 -4.18 -7.63 6.33
CA GLU A 61 -3.85 -6.23 6.59
C GLU A 61 -3.88 -5.40 5.30
N LYS A 62 -3.37 -5.95 4.20
CA LYS A 62 -3.42 -5.30 2.88
C LYS A 62 -4.85 -5.12 2.38
N LEU A 63 -5.74 -6.09 2.58
CA LEU A 63 -7.16 -5.96 2.24
C LEU A 63 -7.85 -4.93 3.11
N LEU A 64 -7.65 -5.00 4.43
CA LEU A 64 -8.23 -4.03 5.36
C LEU A 64 -7.80 -2.60 5.03
N PHE A 65 -6.53 -2.43 4.64
CA PHE A 65 -6.03 -1.14 4.19
C PHE A 65 -6.75 -0.67 2.91
N ALA A 66 -6.90 -1.55 1.92
CA ALA A 66 -7.61 -1.21 0.68
C ALA A 66 -9.07 -0.81 0.94
N ASP A 67 -9.76 -1.56 1.79
CA ASP A 67 -11.16 -1.33 2.16
C ASP A 67 -11.34 -0.06 3.01
N LYS A 68 -10.36 0.29 3.85
CA LYS A 68 -10.39 1.56 4.60
C LYS A 68 -10.29 2.78 3.67
N HIS A 69 -9.72 2.59 2.49
CA HIS A 69 -9.33 3.65 1.56
C HIS A 69 -10.04 3.47 0.19
N GLU A 70 -11.33 3.11 0.20
CA GLU A 70 -12.11 2.80 -1.01
C GLU A 70 -12.07 3.89 -2.09
N THR A 71 -11.88 5.15 -1.67
CA THR A 71 -11.76 6.33 -2.55
C THR A 71 -10.63 6.19 -3.58
N PHE A 72 -9.55 5.48 -3.24
CA PHE A 72 -8.34 5.38 -4.08
C PHE A 72 -8.32 4.19 -5.03
N ARG A 73 -9.37 3.36 -5.00
CA ARG A 73 -9.58 2.20 -5.90
C ARG A 73 -8.31 1.37 -6.11
N PHE A 74 -7.80 0.76 -5.05
CA PHE A 74 -6.61 -0.11 -5.06
C PHE A 74 -6.86 -1.51 -5.66
N ILE A 75 -7.20 -1.58 -6.95
CA ILE A 75 -7.53 -2.85 -7.63
C ILE A 75 -6.36 -3.83 -7.59
N LYS A 76 -5.12 -3.35 -7.79
CA LYS A 76 -3.95 -4.23 -7.87
C LYS A 76 -3.61 -4.78 -6.50
N LEU A 77 -3.67 -3.94 -5.46
CA LEU A 77 -3.48 -4.38 -4.08
C LEU A 77 -4.52 -5.43 -3.69
N HIS A 78 -5.79 -5.16 -3.95
CA HIS A 78 -6.89 -6.06 -3.62
C HIS A 78 -6.74 -7.42 -4.33
N THR A 79 -6.52 -7.39 -5.64
CA THR A 79 -6.31 -8.62 -6.44
C THR A 79 -5.10 -9.42 -5.95
N THR A 80 -4.00 -8.73 -5.62
CA THR A 80 -2.77 -9.38 -5.12
C THR A 80 -3.00 -10.03 -3.76
N ALA A 81 -3.64 -9.32 -2.84
CA ALA A 81 -3.89 -9.81 -1.49
C ALA A 81 -4.84 -11.02 -1.50
N LEU A 82 -5.90 -11.01 -2.32
CA LEU A 82 -6.75 -12.19 -2.54
C LEU A 82 -5.97 -13.38 -3.12
N GLY A 83 -5.07 -13.12 -4.08
CA GLY A 83 -4.17 -14.14 -4.63
C GLY A 83 -3.31 -14.80 -3.54
N MET A 84 -2.73 -13.99 -2.64
CA MET A 84 -1.91 -14.48 -1.52
C MET A 84 -2.71 -15.41 -0.60
N ILE A 85 -3.95 -15.04 -0.25
CA ILE A 85 -4.84 -15.87 0.59
C ILE A 85 -5.09 -17.21 -0.09
N ASN A 86 -5.52 -17.19 -1.37
CA ASN A 86 -5.81 -18.40 -2.11
C ASN A 86 -4.61 -19.35 -2.16
N THR A 87 -3.40 -18.85 -2.44
CA THR A 87 -2.20 -19.72 -2.46
C THR A 87 -1.89 -20.36 -1.11
N ASN A 88 -2.15 -19.67 0.01
CA ASN A 88 -1.97 -20.23 1.34
C ASN A 88 -3.03 -21.29 1.67
N THR A 89 -4.28 -21.08 1.23
CA THR A 89 -5.36 -22.05 1.38
C THR A 89 -5.04 -23.36 0.66
N TRP A 90 -4.58 -23.32 -0.60
CA TRP A 90 -4.23 -24.53 -1.35
C TRP A 90 -3.02 -25.28 -0.76
N LYS A 91 -1.96 -24.56 -0.34
CA LYS A 91 -0.80 -25.17 0.32
C LYS A 91 -1.18 -25.94 1.60
N SER A 92 -2.17 -25.47 2.34
CA SER A 92 -2.64 -26.11 3.58
C SER A 92 -3.50 -27.36 3.35
N ILE A 93 -4.05 -27.55 2.14
CA ILE A 93 -4.81 -28.73 1.75
C ILE A 93 -3.85 -29.84 1.30
N ASP A 94 -2.83 -29.50 0.52
CA ASP A 94 -1.85 -30.46 0.01
C ASP A 94 -0.94 -31.03 1.10
N SER A 95 -0.66 -30.28 2.18
CA SER A 95 0.14 -30.74 3.31
C SER A 95 -0.59 -31.71 4.26
N LYS A 96 -1.87 -32.00 4.01
CA LYS A 96 -2.71 -32.91 4.81
C LYS A 96 -3.01 -34.25 4.12
N LYS A 97 -2.37 -34.51 2.97
CA LYS A 97 -2.36 -35.83 2.29
C LYS A 97 -1.03 -36.53 2.53
#